data_AF-A0A135Z4X5-F1
#
_entry.id   AF-A0A135Z4X5-F1
#
_cell.length_a   1.000
_cell.length_b   1.000
_cell.length_c   1.000
_cell.angle_alpha   90.00
_cell.angle_beta   90.00
_cell.angle_gamma   90.00
#
_symmetry.space_group_name_H-M   'P 1'
#
loop_
_entity.id
_entity.type
_entity.pdbx_description
1 polymer ?
#
loop_
_entity_poly.entity_id
_entity_poly.type
_entity_poly.pdbx_seq_one_letter_code
_entity_poly.pdbx_strand_id
1 'polypeptide(L)' 'MNLTDAQIRGRIKNLAEHNNADPRVLMRLYMMERYLERVSVSKYRNNFIVKGGVLVTSLLGISM' A
#
# COMPACT_ATOMS: atom_id res chain seq x y z
N MET A 1 -14.06 -9.22 5.72
CA MET A 1 -14.37 -8.25 6.80
C MET A 1 -13.75 -6.92 6.41
N ASN A 2 -14.56 -5.89 6.15
CA ASN A 2 -14.01 -4.56 5.81
C ASN A 2 -13.51 -3.92 7.11
N LEU A 3 -12.22 -3.61 7.18
CA LEU A 3 -11.63 -2.89 8.31
C LEU A 3 -12.15 -1.46 8.32
N THR A 4 -12.46 -0.93 9.50
CA THR A 4 -12.74 0.50 9.63
C THR A 4 -11.46 1.32 9.48
N ASP A 5 -11.61 2.57 9.11
CA ASP A 5 -10.53 3.56 9.07
C ASP A 5 -9.66 3.58 10.33
N ALA A 6 -10.29 3.49 11.50
CA ALA A 6 -9.59 3.45 12.78
C ALA A 6 -8.78 2.15 12.94
N GLN A 7 -9.32 1.01 12.52
CA GLN A 7 -8.62 -0.27 12.54
C GLN A 7 -7.42 -0.29 11.58
N ILE A 8 -7.56 0.30 10.39
CA ILE A 8 -6.46 0.42 9.42
C ILE A 8 -5.34 1.28 10.00
N ARG A 9 -5.66 2.47 10.53
CA ARG A 9 -4.67 3.36 11.16
C ARG A 9 -4.00 2.71 12.37
N GLY A 10 -4.76 2.00 13.20
CA GLY A 10 -4.21 1.26 14.34
C GLY A 10 -3.21 0.18 13.92
N ARG A 11 -3.56 -0.63 12.92
CA ARG A 11 -2.66 -1.68 12.39
C ARG A 11 -1.37 -1.10 11.81
N ILE A 12 -1.47 -0.01 11.03
CA ILE A 12 -0.30 0.66 10.46
C ILE A 12 0.59 1.23 11.55
N LYS A 13 0.01 1.84 12.59
CA LYS A 13 0.78 2.37 13.72
C LYS A 13 1.55 1.26 14.44
N ASN A 14 0.88 0.14 14.77
CA ASN A 14 1.54 -0.99 15.41
C ASN A 14 2.66 -1.56 14.52
N LEU A 15 2.41 -1.71 13.22
CA LEU A 15 3.42 -2.19 12.27
C LEU A 15 4.62 -1.22 12.17
N ALA A 16 4.37 0.08 12.19
CA ALA A 16 5.42 1.10 12.18
C ALA A 16 6.31 1.01 13.43
N GLU A 17 5.71 0.83 14.60
CA GLU A 17 6.41 0.67 15.88
C GLU A 17 7.27 -0.60 15.88
N HIS A 18 6.74 -1.73 15.40
CA HIS A 18 7.49 -2.99 15.34
C HIS A 18 8.70 -2.94 14.40
N ASN A 19 8.62 -2.17 13.32
CA ASN A 19 9.65 -2.12 12.28
C ASN A 19 10.50 -0.83 12.34
N ASN A 20 10.34 -0.02 13.39
CA ASN A 20 11.01 1.28 13.55
C ASN A 20 10.89 2.17 12.29
N ALA A 21 9.70 2.18 11.68
CA ALA A 21 9.40 2.90 10.44
C ALA A 21 8.46 4.08 10.70
N ASP A 22 8.40 5.07 9.78
CA ASP A 22 7.42 6.15 9.88
C ASP A 22 6.02 5.63 9.46
N PRO A 23 5.00 5.66 10.35
CA PRO A 23 3.65 5.21 10.02
C PRO A 23 3.01 5.94 8.84
N ARG A 24 3.45 7.17 8.53
CA ARG A 24 2.98 7.94 7.36
C ARG A 24 3.50 7.35 6.05
N VAL A 25 4.73 6.82 6.06
CA VAL A 25 5.29 6.12 4.89
C VAL A 25 4.50 4.84 4.65
N LEU A 26 4.22 4.08 5.70
CA LEU A 26 3.43 2.85 5.61
C LEU A 26 2.00 3.08 5.16
N MET A 27 1.35 4.12 5.65
CA MET A 27 0.03 4.51 5.15
C MET A 27 0.06 4.83 3.65
N ARG A 28 1.09 5.53 3.18
CA ARG A 28 1.24 5.88 1.76
C ARG A 28 1.46 4.64 0.89
N LEU A 29 2.33 3.73 1.33
CA LEU A 29 2.60 2.46 0.65
C LEU A 29 1.35 1.60 0.58
N TYR A 30 0.67 1.41 1.71
CA TYR A 30 -0.59 0.69 1.78
C TYR A 30 -1.63 1.28 0.81
N MET A 31 -1.83 2.61 0.83
CA MET A 31 -2.78 3.26 -0.07
C MET A 31 -2.45 3.03 -1.55
N MET A 32 -1.16 3.08 -1.91
CA MET A 32 -0.70 2.81 -3.27
C MET A 32 -0.95 1.37 -3.69
N GLU A 33 -0.62 0.38 -2.85
CA GLU A 33 -0.89 -1.03 -3.13
C GLU A 33 -2.39 -1.29 -3.33
N ARG A 34 -3.24 -0.77 -2.42
CA ARG A 34 -4.70 -0.90 -2.53
C ARG A 34 -5.24 -0.23 -3.80
N TYR A 35 -4.62 0.87 -4.23
CA TYR A 35 -4.99 1.54 -5.49
C TYR A 35 -4.61 0.69 -6.69
N LEU A 36 -3.37 0.20 -6.76
CA LEU A 36 -2.88 -0.62 -7.87
C LEU A 36 -3.67 -1.93 -8.02
N GLU A 37 -4.02 -2.58 -6.90
CA GLU A 37 -4.87 -3.78 -6.90
C GLU A 37 -6.27 -3.48 -7.46
N ARG A 38 -6.87 -2.34 -7.11
CA ARG A 38 -8.16 -1.93 -7.69
C ARG A 38 -8.05 -1.64 -9.18
N VAL A 39 -6.97 -0.98 -9.61
CA VAL A 39 -6.73 -0.68 -11.03
C VAL A 39 -6.56 -1.98 -11.82
N SER A 40 -5.84 -2.97 -11.30
CA SER A 40 -5.52 -4.23 -12.00
C SER A 40 -6.76 -5.07 -12.34
N VAL A 41 -7.81 -5.00 -11.51
CA VAL A 41 -9.10 -5.68 -11.75
C VAL A 41 -10.16 -4.77 -12.37
N SER A 42 -9.85 -3.49 -12.59
CA SER A 42 -10.79 -2.53 -13.19
C SER A 42 -10.83 -2.64 -14.71
N LYS A 43 -11.86 -2.03 -15.31
CA LYS A 43 -11.93 -1.80 -16.75
C LYS A 43 -10.77 -0.95 -17.32
N TYR A 44 -10.00 -0.28 -16.46
CA TYR A 44 -8.89 0.59 -16.83
C TYR A 44 -7.51 -0.07 -16.70
N ARG A 45 -7.44 -1.38 -16.42
CA ARG A 45 -6.16 -2.09 -16.22
C ARG A 45 -5.15 -1.91 -17.35
N ASN A 46 -5.63 -1.78 -18.59
CA ASN A 46 -4.78 -1.61 -19.78
C ASN A 46 -4.45 -0.13 -20.07
N ASN A 47 -5.01 0.80 -19.30
CA ASN A 47 -4.81 2.24 -19.43
C ASN A 47 -3.71 2.74 -18.47
N PHE A 48 -3.17 1.85 -17.63
CA PHE A 48 -2.22 2.20 -16.58
C PHE A 48 -0.93 1.41 -16.76
N ILE A 49 0.20 2.09 -16.76
CA ILE A 49 1.53 1.46 -16.78
C ILE A 49 2.27 1.85 -15.51
N VAL A 50 2.56 0.87 -14.66
CA VAL A 50 3.38 1.06 -13.45
C VAL A 50 4.85 1.04 -13.86
N LYS A 51 5.61 2.05 -13.42
CA LYS A 51 7.03 2.24 -13.75
C LYS A 51 7.80 2.77 -12.54
N GLY A 52 9.11 2.97 -12.72
CA GLY A 52 9.98 3.67 -11.76
C GLY A 52 9.96 3.07 -10.36
N GLY A 53 10.09 3.93 -9.34
CA GLY A 53 10.11 3.49 -7.94
C GLY A 53 8.85 2.74 -7.51
N VAL A 54 7.67 3.14 -8.01
CA VAL A 54 6.41 2.45 -7.69
C VAL A 54 6.41 1.02 -8.21
N LEU A 55 6.97 0.77 -9.41
CA LEU A 55 7.14 -0.58 -9.93
C LEU A 55 8.05 -1.41 -9.03
N VAL A 56 9.22 -0.88 -8.68
CA VAL A 56 10.18 -1.57 -7.81
C VAL A 56 9.55 -1.91 -6.46
N THR A 57 8.88 -0.96 -5.82
CA THR A 57 8.17 -1.17 -4.56
C THR A 57 7.04 -2.18 -4.69
N SER A 58 6.29 -2.18 -5.79
CA SER A 58 5.21 -3.17 -6.01
C SER A 58 5.71 -4.60 -6.20
N LEU A 59 6.95 -4.78 -6.68
CA LEU A 59 7.56 -6.09 -6.90
C LEU A 59 8.21 -6.65 -5.62
N LEU A 60 8.87 -5.79 -4.83
CA LEU A 60 9.52 -6.18 -3.59
C LEU A 60 8.55 -6.22 -2.40
N GLY A 61 7.39 -5.56 -2.54
CA GLY A 61 6.47 -5.31 -1.44
C GLY A 61 7.07 -4.38 -0.38
N ILE A 62 6.33 -4.20 0.71
CA ILE A 62 6.86 -3.60 1.93
C ILE A 62 7.72 -4.67 2.63
N SER A 63 8.93 -4.92 2.13
CA SER A 63 9.94 -5.63 2.91
C SER A 63 10.41 -4.71 4.04
N MET A 64 9.60 -4.64 5.10
CA MET A 64 10.03 -4.20 6.42
C MET A 64 10.50 -5.40 7.22
#